data_AF-A0A2N3GCQ3-F1
#
_entry.id   AF-A0A2N3GCQ3-F1
#
_cell.length_a   1.000
_cell.length_b   1.000
_cell.length_c   1.000
_cell.angle_alpha   90.00
_cell.angle_beta   90.00
_cell.angle_gamma   90.00
#
_symmetry.space_group_name_H-M   'P 1'
#
loop_
_entity.id
_entity.type
_entity.pdbx_description
1 polymer ?
#
loop_
_entity_poly.entity_id
_entity_poly.type
_entity_poly.pdbx_seq_one_letter_code
_entity_poly.pdbx_strand_id
1 'polypeptide(L)'
;MSRTQPDREWLIVRNTFKFTGRLPEYLADPVVLAVIVFLGITILGAVAAGVMISSNPAAPSRAVAESLIPTVEASSVAGSDSAASPAGLIDPAPLAKVPESAKRTELIAFYANFDEEGYQSLENNAAHIDVLMPMWYHLGSNGYLTFDSRQAARVNEIIKTKNPDMKVMPIVNNYDKATESWNAPAIAKLIENPTNRKVIAQRIVSTIAEAGYDGVNIDFESFTEADRANLVAFMAELYPMAKQANLEVSMDVIVMSKTYDHTGLSKHVDYLIPMMYDEHWKTSGAGPISSIPWFDKTLRRFLEQVPANKVVVGLGTYSYDWGKPGSRATSLTYKKAMDIARAQNKTVGLSEPQMNSSFSYSASGVTRSVWMLDAMSAFNQTSVASNLDVRGYAIWRLGAEDPALWNVLPHRDGLDRKVAESLNDGRRTIGYDERRNLIISATQAP
;
A
#
# COMPACT_ATOMS: atom_id res chain seq x y z
N MET A 1 -16.56 32.40 -55.47
CA MET A 1 -16.28 31.62 -54.25
C MET A 1 -14.90 32.06 -53.76
N SER A 2 -14.80 33.11 -52.94
CA SER A 2 -14.79 33.07 -51.46
C SER A 2 -13.68 32.12 -50.94
N ARG A 3 -12.71 32.50 -50.11
CA ARG A 3 -12.54 33.67 -49.23
C ARG A 3 -11.06 33.74 -48.82
N THR A 4 -10.51 34.95 -48.79
CA THR A 4 -9.37 35.35 -47.95
C THR A 4 -9.85 35.51 -46.50
N GLN A 5 -9.00 35.19 -45.51
CA GLN A 5 -9.07 35.80 -44.19
C GLN A 5 -7.68 35.81 -43.52
N PRO A 6 -7.13 37.00 -43.18
CA PRO A 6 -5.98 37.18 -42.30
C PRO A 6 -6.41 37.48 -40.86
N ASP A 7 -5.40 37.47 -39.98
CA ASP A 7 -5.36 37.80 -38.55
C ASP A 7 -6.38 38.80 -38.03
N ARG A 8 -6.96 38.50 -36.85
CA ARG A 8 -7.51 39.52 -35.95
C ARG A 8 -7.29 39.21 -34.47
N GLU A 9 -6.75 40.24 -33.84
CA GLU A 9 -6.51 40.56 -32.44
C GLU A 9 -7.67 40.23 -31.48
N TRP A 10 -7.30 39.90 -30.25
CA TRP A 10 -8.18 39.72 -29.11
C TRP A 10 -8.77 41.07 -28.64
N LEU A 11 -10.09 41.19 -28.70
CA LEU A 11 -10.86 42.28 -28.10
C LEU A 11 -10.88 42.15 -26.56
N ILE A 12 -10.20 43.07 -25.88
CA ILE A 12 -10.37 43.31 -24.44
C ILE A 12 -11.69 44.04 -24.23
N VAL A 13 -12.68 43.37 -23.63
CA VAL A 13 -13.92 44.02 -23.16
C VAL A 13 -13.68 44.59 -21.76
N ARG A 14 -13.49 45.91 -21.67
CA ARG A 14 -13.59 46.67 -20.41
C ARG A 14 -15.03 47.09 -20.20
N ASN A 15 -15.75 46.44 -19.28
CA ASN A 15 -17.02 46.93 -18.78
C ASN A 15 -16.80 47.95 -17.67
N THR A 16 -16.94 49.23 -18.00
CA THR A 16 -17.02 50.34 -17.04
C THR A 16 -18.49 50.59 -16.69
N PHE A 17 -18.91 50.17 -15.50
CA PHE A 17 -20.18 50.61 -14.92
C PHE A 17 -20.01 52.03 -14.35
N LYS A 18 -20.70 53.02 -14.92
CA LYS A 18 -20.86 54.34 -14.32
C LYS A 18 -22.09 54.33 -13.41
N PHE A 19 -21.89 54.45 -12.10
CA PHE A 19 -22.97 54.74 -11.16
C PHE A 19 -23.21 56.26 -11.13
N THR A 20 -24.36 56.70 -11.62
CA THR A 20 -24.87 58.06 -11.42
C THR A 20 -26.15 57.97 -10.59
N GLY A 21 -25.99 58.04 -9.27
CA GLY A 21 -27.11 58.12 -8.31
C GLY A 21 -26.63 58.82 -7.04
N ARG A 22 -27.35 59.87 -6.61
CA ARG A 22 -27.14 60.53 -5.31
C ARG A 22 -27.55 59.53 -4.22
N LEU A 23 -26.64 59.23 -3.30
CA LEU A 23 -26.91 58.40 -2.13
C LEU A 23 -27.88 59.14 -1.18
N PRO A 24 -28.90 58.46 -0.62
CA PRO A 24 -29.78 59.03 0.40
C PRO A 24 -29.00 59.53 1.64
N GLU A 25 -29.42 60.67 2.21
CA GLU A 25 -28.71 61.36 3.31
C GLU A 25 -28.53 60.51 4.59
N TYR A 26 -29.35 59.47 4.82
CA TYR A 26 -29.19 58.54 5.94
C TYR A 26 -27.96 57.62 5.82
N LEU A 27 -27.31 57.57 4.65
CA LEU A 27 -26.04 56.86 4.43
C LEU A 27 -24.82 57.73 4.74
N ALA A 28 -24.98 58.98 5.20
CA ALA A 28 -23.87 59.81 5.68
C ALA A 28 -23.61 59.66 7.19
N ASP A 29 -24.45 58.90 7.91
CA ASP A 29 -24.25 58.60 9.33
C ASP A 29 -23.07 57.62 9.50
N PRO A 30 -22.01 58.00 10.24
CA PRO A 30 -20.82 57.15 10.41
C PRO A 30 -21.13 55.80 11.08
N VAL A 31 -22.21 55.70 11.87
CA VAL A 31 -22.65 54.44 12.48
C VAL A 31 -23.32 53.52 11.45
N VAL A 32 -24.15 54.08 10.57
CA VAL A 32 -24.79 53.33 9.48
C VAL A 32 -23.75 52.86 8.46
N LEU A 33 -22.74 53.69 8.17
CA LEU A 33 -21.61 53.31 7.30
C LEU A 33 -20.81 52.14 7.90
N ALA A 34 -20.53 52.18 9.21
CA ALA A 34 -19.81 51.12 9.89
C ALA A 34 -20.59 49.79 9.87
N VAL A 35 -21.91 49.82 10.06
CA VAL A 35 -22.76 48.62 10.00
C VAL A 35 -22.84 48.05 8.58
N ILE A 36 -22.95 48.89 7.55
CA ILE A 36 -22.98 48.45 6.15
C ILE A 36 -21.62 47.87 5.74
N VAL A 37 -20.51 48.48 6.17
CA VAL A 37 -19.16 47.95 5.93
C VAL A 37 -18.97 46.62 6.66
N PHE A 38 -19.45 46.49 7.90
CA PHE A 38 -19.35 45.24 8.66
C PHE A 38 -20.20 44.11 8.07
N LEU A 39 -21.43 44.41 7.63
CA LEU A 39 -22.30 43.46 6.92
C LEU A 39 -21.75 43.12 5.53
N GLY A 40 -21.18 44.08 4.82
CA GLY A 40 -20.51 43.86 3.54
C GLY A 40 -19.29 42.95 3.67
N ILE A 41 -18.47 43.14 4.71
CA ILE A 41 -17.29 42.30 5.00
C ILE A 41 -17.71 40.90 5.44
N THR A 42 -18.78 40.74 6.21
CA THR A 42 -19.28 39.41 6.62
C THR A 42 -19.95 38.66 5.47
N ILE A 43 -20.66 39.35 4.57
CA ILE A 43 -21.24 38.73 3.36
C ILE A 43 -20.14 38.41 2.34
N LEU A 44 -19.13 39.28 2.13
CA LEU A 44 -17.95 38.92 1.33
C LEU A 44 -17.15 37.79 1.97
N GLY A 45 -17.05 37.74 3.30
CA GLY A 45 -16.40 36.65 4.03
C GLY A 45 -17.15 35.33 3.91
N ALA A 46 -18.49 35.34 3.93
CA ALA A 46 -19.33 34.17 3.76
C ALA A 46 -19.39 33.70 2.29
N VAL A 47 -19.36 34.61 1.32
CA VAL A 47 -19.24 34.27 -0.10
C VAL A 47 -17.82 33.82 -0.44
N ALA A 48 -16.77 34.41 0.16
CA ALA A 48 -15.41 33.91 0.03
C ALA A 48 -15.23 32.54 0.70
N ALA A 49 -15.86 32.28 1.85
CA ALA A 49 -15.89 30.98 2.49
C ALA A 49 -16.72 29.96 1.67
N GLY A 50 -17.88 30.36 1.14
CA GLY A 50 -18.74 29.51 0.29
C GLY A 50 -18.14 29.20 -1.09
N VAL A 51 -17.38 30.14 -1.66
CA VAL A 51 -16.61 29.92 -2.91
C VAL A 51 -15.33 29.13 -2.64
N MET A 52 -14.68 29.30 -1.48
CA MET A 52 -13.53 28.47 -1.04
C MET A 52 -13.93 27.04 -0.65
N ILE A 53 -15.20 26.79 -0.29
CA ILE A 53 -15.75 25.44 -0.06
C ILE A 53 -16.09 24.73 -1.39
N SER A 54 -16.11 25.44 -2.53
CA SER A 54 -16.36 24.83 -3.86
C SER A 54 -15.10 24.46 -4.64
N SER A 55 -13.91 24.85 -4.16
CA SER A 55 -12.62 24.38 -4.68
C SER A 55 -12.11 23.24 -3.81
N ASN A 56 -12.75 22.08 -3.90
CA ASN A 56 -12.17 20.83 -3.46
C ASN A 56 -10.83 20.66 -4.21
N PRO A 57 -9.65 20.69 -3.56
CA PRO A 57 -8.45 20.27 -4.24
C PRO A 57 -8.68 18.80 -4.59
N ALA A 58 -8.75 18.51 -5.89
CA ALA A 58 -8.85 17.15 -6.37
C ALA A 58 -7.90 16.26 -5.58
N ALA A 59 -8.39 15.10 -5.14
CA ALA A 59 -7.55 14.04 -4.61
C ALA A 59 -6.29 13.92 -5.49
N PRO A 60 -5.10 13.72 -4.90
CA PRO A 60 -3.85 13.74 -5.66
C PRO A 60 -3.98 12.87 -6.91
N SER A 61 -3.52 13.43 -8.03
CA SER A 61 -3.61 12.78 -9.33
C SER A 61 -3.00 11.37 -9.28
N ARG A 62 -3.50 10.50 -10.15
CA ARG A 62 -3.11 9.10 -10.41
C ARG A 62 -1.60 8.76 -10.25
N ALA A 63 -0.70 9.73 -10.39
CA ALA A 63 0.75 9.60 -10.17
C ALA A 63 1.16 9.24 -8.73
N VAL A 64 0.47 9.74 -7.70
CA VAL A 64 0.89 9.55 -6.29
C VAL A 64 0.71 8.10 -5.81
N ALA A 65 -0.36 7.43 -6.22
CA ALA A 65 -0.54 6.00 -5.93
C ALA A 65 0.46 5.13 -6.71
N GLU A 66 0.95 5.59 -7.86
CA GLU A 66 1.90 4.87 -8.72
C GLU A 66 3.36 5.01 -8.24
N SER A 67 3.72 6.05 -7.47
CA SER A 67 5.08 6.28 -6.93
C SER A 67 5.37 5.60 -5.60
N LEU A 68 4.33 5.19 -4.85
CA LEU A 68 4.45 4.66 -3.48
C LEU A 68 4.77 3.17 -3.37
N ILE A 69 4.97 2.49 -4.49
CA ILE A 69 5.65 1.19 -4.52
C ILE A 69 7.03 1.49 -5.10
N PRO A 70 8.10 1.35 -4.32
CA PRO A 70 9.43 1.64 -4.81
C PRO A 70 9.78 0.73 -5.98
N THR A 71 10.50 1.31 -6.92
CA THR A 71 11.19 0.54 -7.94
C THR A 71 12.35 -0.19 -7.28
N VAL A 72 12.33 -1.53 -7.31
CA VAL A 72 13.56 -2.29 -7.14
C VAL A 72 14.50 -1.88 -8.27
N GLU A 73 15.47 -1.01 -7.99
CA GLU A 73 16.62 -0.84 -8.87
C GLU A 73 17.45 -2.11 -8.77
N ALA A 74 17.24 -3.00 -9.74
CA ALA A 74 18.11 -4.16 -9.92
C ALA A 74 19.54 -3.66 -10.16
N SER A 75 20.38 -3.75 -9.13
CA SER A 75 21.83 -3.75 -9.35
C SER A 75 22.13 -4.94 -10.28
N SER A 76 22.75 -4.63 -11.41
CA SER A 76 23.02 -5.55 -12.52
C SER A 76 23.56 -6.90 -12.08
N VAL A 77 22.72 -7.94 -12.15
CA VAL A 77 23.16 -9.31 -12.34
C VAL A 77 22.52 -9.80 -13.63
N ALA A 78 23.14 -9.43 -14.75
CA ALA A 78 22.94 -10.12 -16.01
C ALA A 78 23.61 -11.50 -15.88
N GLY A 79 22.87 -12.45 -15.32
CA GLY A 79 23.15 -13.88 -15.40
C GLY A 79 22.10 -14.51 -16.29
N SER A 80 22.48 -14.79 -17.53
CA SER A 80 21.68 -15.56 -18.47
C SER A 80 21.60 -17.00 -18.01
N ASP A 81 20.55 -17.36 -17.27
CA ASP A 81 20.12 -18.75 -17.19
C ASP A 81 18.79 -18.89 -17.92
N SER A 82 18.91 -19.53 -19.07
CA SER A 82 17.81 -19.95 -19.93
C SER A 82 16.78 -20.77 -19.16
N ALA A 83 15.52 -20.55 -19.51
CA ALA A 83 14.35 -21.35 -19.15
C ALA A 83 14.65 -22.85 -18.96
N ALA A 84 14.79 -23.25 -17.70
CA ALA A 84 14.50 -24.61 -17.28
C ALA A 84 13.06 -24.60 -16.75
N SER A 85 12.18 -25.34 -17.41
CA SER A 85 10.83 -25.63 -16.89
C SER A 85 10.94 -26.19 -15.46
N PRO A 86 10.21 -25.66 -14.47
CA PRO A 86 10.21 -26.27 -13.15
C PRO A 86 9.42 -27.57 -13.22
N ALA A 87 10.14 -28.67 -13.37
CA ALA A 87 9.62 -29.99 -13.05
C ALA A 87 9.36 -30.04 -11.54
N GLY A 88 8.09 -30.25 -11.18
CA GLY A 88 7.66 -30.59 -9.82
C GLY A 88 7.52 -29.40 -8.87
N LEU A 89 6.27 -28.94 -8.69
CA LEU A 89 5.85 -28.59 -7.35
C LEU A 89 6.19 -29.78 -6.46
N ILE A 90 7.14 -29.64 -5.54
CA ILE A 90 7.30 -30.60 -4.45
C ILE A 90 5.92 -30.64 -3.80
N ASP A 91 5.27 -31.81 -3.80
CA ASP A 91 3.98 -31.98 -3.15
C ASP A 91 4.11 -31.38 -1.74
N PRO A 92 3.37 -30.31 -1.41
CA PRO A 92 3.43 -29.78 -0.06
C PRO A 92 3.04 -30.94 0.84
N ALA A 93 3.90 -31.28 1.80
CA ALA A 93 3.62 -32.35 2.75
C ALA A 93 2.18 -32.14 3.28
N PRO A 94 1.37 -33.21 3.40
CA PRO A 94 -0.01 -33.08 3.84
C PRO A 94 -0.07 -32.24 5.12
N LEU A 95 -0.93 -31.23 5.11
CA LEU A 95 -1.02 -30.24 6.18
C LEU A 95 -1.12 -30.93 7.53
N ALA A 96 -0.18 -30.63 8.43
CA ALA A 96 -0.34 -31.00 9.82
C ALA A 96 -1.51 -30.20 10.37
N LYS A 97 -2.43 -30.84 11.11
CA LYS A 97 -3.47 -30.11 11.83
C LYS A 97 -2.80 -29.14 12.80
N VAL A 98 -3.07 -27.85 12.65
CA VAL A 98 -2.64 -26.81 13.59
C VAL A 98 -3.12 -27.22 15.00
N PRO A 99 -2.25 -27.33 16.01
CA PRO A 99 -2.66 -27.65 17.37
C PRO A 99 -3.69 -26.63 17.86
N GLU A 100 -4.72 -27.09 18.57
CA GLU A 100 -5.79 -26.25 19.15
C GLU A 100 -5.25 -25.21 20.16
N SER A 101 -4.00 -25.38 20.61
CA SER A 101 -3.25 -24.46 21.48
C SER A 101 -2.40 -23.42 20.75
N ALA A 102 -2.40 -23.39 19.41
CA ALA A 102 -1.62 -22.42 18.64
C ALA A 102 -2.20 -21.01 18.85
N LYS A 103 -1.31 -20.04 19.08
CA LYS A 103 -1.69 -18.63 19.23
C LYS A 103 -2.28 -18.17 17.89
N ARG A 104 -3.46 -17.53 17.90
CA ARG A 104 -4.08 -16.90 16.72
C ARG A 104 -3.02 -16.03 16.02
N THR A 105 -2.79 -16.24 14.73
CA THR A 105 -1.83 -15.45 13.97
C THR A 105 -2.32 -14.01 13.85
N GLU A 106 -1.44 -13.01 13.80
CA GLU A 106 -1.87 -11.59 13.67
C GLU A 106 -2.33 -11.28 12.24
N LEU A 107 -3.39 -10.48 12.08
CA LEU A 107 -3.76 -9.86 10.81
C LEU A 107 -3.47 -8.36 10.84
N ILE A 108 -2.51 -7.96 10.02
CA ILE A 108 -2.04 -6.59 9.88
C ILE A 108 -2.53 -6.00 8.56
N ALA A 109 -2.88 -4.72 8.56
CA ALA A 109 -3.34 -4.03 7.36
C ALA A 109 -2.61 -2.71 7.14
N PHE A 110 -1.97 -2.57 5.97
CA PHE A 110 -1.37 -1.31 5.55
C PHE A 110 -2.44 -0.34 5.05
N TYR A 111 -2.37 0.90 5.51
CA TYR A 111 -3.32 1.95 5.18
C TYR A 111 -2.64 3.17 4.54
N ALA A 112 -3.03 3.46 3.31
CA ALA A 112 -2.51 4.59 2.56
C ALA A 112 -3.44 5.80 2.70
N ASN A 113 -2.99 6.85 3.38
CA ASN A 113 -3.83 7.97 3.85
C ASN A 113 -4.51 8.81 2.76
N PHE A 114 -4.13 8.64 1.51
CA PHE A 114 -4.71 9.35 0.37
C PHE A 114 -5.78 8.54 -0.35
N ASP A 115 -5.98 7.28 0.02
CA ASP A 115 -6.91 6.40 -0.69
C ASP A 115 -8.27 6.33 -0.01
N GLU A 116 -9.29 6.78 -0.71
CA GLU A 116 -10.68 6.68 -0.26
C GLU A 116 -11.19 5.25 -0.27
N GLU A 117 -10.74 4.41 -1.21
CA GLU A 117 -11.09 2.98 -1.25
C GLU A 117 -10.50 2.28 0.00
N GLY A 118 -9.30 2.72 0.44
CA GLY A 118 -8.65 2.22 1.65
C GLY A 118 -9.43 2.52 2.92
N TYR A 119 -10.01 3.71 3.02
CA TYR A 119 -10.90 4.05 4.13
C TYR A 119 -12.19 3.23 4.14
N GLN A 120 -12.83 3.05 2.98
CA GLN A 120 -14.05 2.24 2.89
C GLN A 120 -13.78 0.78 3.26
N SER A 121 -12.63 0.24 2.83
CA SER A 121 -12.20 -1.09 3.24
C SER A 121 -11.99 -1.17 4.76
N LEU A 122 -11.27 -0.21 5.35
CA LEU A 122 -11.10 -0.16 6.81
C LEU A 122 -12.44 -0.06 7.53
N GLU A 123 -13.33 0.82 7.07
CA GLU A 123 -14.65 1.01 7.66
C GLU A 123 -15.46 -0.28 7.67
N ASN A 124 -15.40 -1.07 6.61
CA ASN A 124 -16.16 -2.31 6.49
C ASN A 124 -15.53 -3.49 7.26
N ASN A 125 -14.22 -3.47 7.46
CA ASN A 125 -13.47 -4.66 7.91
C ASN A 125 -12.65 -4.46 9.19
N ALA A 126 -12.72 -3.30 9.84
CA ALA A 126 -11.94 -2.99 11.05
C ALA A 126 -12.04 -4.06 12.15
N ALA A 127 -13.19 -4.71 12.30
CA ALA A 127 -13.41 -5.76 13.30
C ALA A 127 -12.54 -7.01 13.13
N HIS A 128 -11.92 -7.19 11.96
CA HIS A 128 -11.05 -8.34 11.66
C HIS A 128 -9.56 -8.03 11.78
N ILE A 129 -9.18 -6.75 11.83
CA ILE A 129 -7.80 -6.28 11.79
C ILE A 129 -7.25 -6.19 13.21
N ASP A 130 -6.11 -6.84 13.46
CA ASP A 130 -5.46 -6.82 14.77
C ASP A 130 -4.49 -5.62 14.89
N VAL A 131 -3.81 -5.26 13.79
CA VAL A 131 -2.89 -4.11 13.72
C VAL A 131 -3.13 -3.29 12.45
N LEU A 132 -3.34 -1.98 12.62
CA LEU A 132 -3.39 -1.02 11.51
C LEU A 132 -2.03 -0.33 11.36
N MET A 133 -1.49 -0.31 10.15
CA MET A 133 -0.25 0.37 9.80
C MET A 133 -0.51 1.54 8.84
N PRO A 134 -0.86 2.73 9.34
CA PRO A 134 -1.08 3.90 8.51
C PRO A 134 0.24 4.55 8.06
N MET A 135 0.29 5.00 6.81
CA MET A 135 1.45 5.68 6.21
C MET A 135 1.59 7.15 6.66
N TRP A 136 1.49 7.43 7.96
CA TRP A 136 1.41 8.80 8.46
C TRP A 136 2.74 9.54 8.56
N TYR A 137 3.87 8.85 8.72
CA TYR A 137 5.14 9.50 8.96
C TYR A 137 6.14 9.29 7.82
N HIS A 138 6.78 10.38 7.41
CA HIS A 138 7.85 10.36 6.42
C HIS A 138 9.10 11.01 7.01
N LEU A 139 10.23 10.30 6.95
CA LEU A 139 11.53 10.82 7.35
C LEU A 139 12.12 11.67 6.22
N GLY A 140 12.26 12.96 6.47
CA GLY A 140 12.87 13.90 5.55
C GLY A 140 14.40 13.82 5.53
N SER A 141 15.00 14.33 4.45
CA SER A 141 16.46 14.46 4.28
C SER A 141 17.13 15.39 5.30
N ASN A 142 16.34 16.16 6.05
CA ASN A 142 16.78 16.97 7.19
C ASN A 142 16.77 16.19 8.53
N GLY A 143 16.40 14.91 8.51
CA GLY A 143 16.27 14.03 9.68
C GLY A 143 15.00 14.24 10.50
N TYR A 144 14.06 15.10 10.09
CA TYR A 144 12.79 15.33 10.77
C TYR A 144 11.66 14.49 10.19
N LEU A 145 10.71 14.11 11.03
CA LEU A 145 9.49 13.46 10.61
C LEU A 145 8.47 14.49 10.14
N THR A 146 7.78 14.20 9.05
CA THR A 146 6.57 14.90 8.64
C THR A 146 5.36 14.01 8.87
N PHE A 147 4.27 14.60 9.37
CA PHE A 147 3.02 13.90 9.64
C PHE A 147 1.99 14.22 8.55
N ASP A 148 1.52 13.20 7.84
CA ASP A 148 0.47 13.29 6.85
C ASP A 148 -0.90 13.03 7.48
N SER A 149 -1.52 14.10 7.99
CA SER A 149 -2.78 14.03 8.74
C SER A 149 -4.02 13.68 7.91
N ARG A 150 -3.86 13.41 6.60
CA ARG A 150 -4.96 13.04 5.71
C ARG A 150 -5.71 11.84 6.29
N GLN A 151 -7.03 11.98 6.41
CA GLN A 151 -7.95 10.97 6.92
C GLN A 151 -7.67 10.50 8.37
N ALA A 152 -6.61 10.96 9.07
CA ALA A 152 -6.21 10.45 10.38
C ALA A 152 -7.33 10.57 11.44
N ALA A 153 -8.05 11.70 11.47
CA ALA A 153 -9.15 11.90 12.41
C ALA A 153 -10.30 10.89 12.21
N ARG A 154 -10.70 10.63 10.96
CA ARG A 154 -11.78 9.69 10.66
C ARG A 154 -11.34 8.23 10.78
N VAL A 155 -10.08 7.93 10.51
CA VAL A 155 -9.48 6.62 10.80
C VAL A 155 -9.56 6.36 12.29
N ASN A 156 -9.06 7.27 13.12
CA ASN A 156 -9.12 7.15 14.58
C ASN A 156 -10.55 6.97 15.11
N GLU A 157 -11.54 7.56 14.47
CA GLU A 157 -12.96 7.34 14.81
C GLU A 157 -13.42 5.92 14.50
N ILE A 158 -13.03 5.35 13.35
CA ILE A 158 -13.29 3.93 13.03
C ILE A 158 -12.67 3.02 14.09
N ILE A 159 -11.41 3.27 14.47
CA ILE A 159 -10.74 2.47 15.50
C ILE A 159 -11.56 2.48 16.78
N LYS A 160 -11.86 3.67 17.31
CA LYS A 160 -12.61 3.83 18.56
C LYS A 160 -13.99 3.18 18.53
N THR A 161 -14.69 3.25 17.40
CA THR A 161 -16.10 2.84 17.30
C THR A 161 -16.28 1.39 16.87
N LYS A 162 -15.37 0.83 16.06
CA LYS A 162 -15.51 -0.51 15.47
C LYS A 162 -14.52 -1.54 15.99
N ASN A 163 -13.34 -1.12 16.43
CA ASN A 163 -12.34 -2.03 16.98
C ASN A 163 -11.38 -1.29 17.95
N PRO A 164 -11.84 -0.98 19.17
CA PRO A 164 -11.06 -0.21 20.13
C PRO A 164 -9.79 -0.93 20.63
N ASP A 165 -9.70 -2.25 20.40
CA ASP A 165 -8.53 -3.08 20.75
C ASP A 165 -7.51 -3.16 19.60
N MET A 166 -7.82 -2.61 18.42
CA MET A 166 -6.90 -2.61 17.28
C MET A 166 -5.67 -1.77 17.58
N LYS A 167 -4.49 -2.40 17.51
CA LYS A 167 -3.23 -1.69 17.65
C LYS A 167 -2.99 -0.77 16.46
N VAL A 168 -2.33 0.36 16.71
CA VAL A 168 -1.91 1.30 15.67
C VAL A 168 -0.39 1.39 15.67
N MET A 169 0.23 0.99 14.56
CA MET A 169 1.68 1.07 14.34
C MET A 169 1.96 1.89 13.08
N PRO A 170 2.08 3.23 13.18
CA PRO A 170 2.35 4.04 12.01
C PRO A 170 3.65 3.65 11.32
N ILE A 171 3.65 3.78 10.00
CA ILE A 171 4.82 3.58 9.17
C ILE A 171 5.67 4.84 9.20
N VAL A 172 6.97 4.67 9.36
CA VAL A 172 7.99 5.69 9.08
C VAL A 172 8.76 5.23 7.84
N ASN A 173 8.50 5.88 6.71
CA ASN A 173 9.18 5.58 5.46
C ASN A 173 10.12 6.71 5.01
N ASN A 174 10.89 6.44 3.95
CA ASN A 174 11.77 7.41 3.28
C ASN A 174 11.15 7.97 1.98
N TYR A 175 9.83 7.94 1.82
CA TYR A 175 9.15 8.59 0.71
C TYR A 175 8.98 10.09 0.97
N ASP A 176 9.39 10.92 0.02
CA ASP A 176 9.23 12.36 0.09
C ASP A 176 8.07 12.80 -0.79
N LYS A 177 7.02 13.28 -0.12
CA LYS A 177 5.81 13.78 -0.77
C LYS A 177 6.05 15.05 -1.59
N ALA A 178 7.06 15.86 -1.26
CA ALA A 178 7.35 17.08 -1.99
C ALA A 178 7.97 16.79 -3.35
N THR A 179 8.77 15.73 -3.45
CA THR A 179 9.43 15.30 -4.70
C THR A 179 8.76 14.09 -5.35
N GLU A 180 7.75 13.51 -4.70
CA GLU A 180 7.07 12.28 -5.07
C GLU A 180 8.03 11.09 -5.29
N SER A 181 9.12 11.02 -4.52
CA SER A 181 10.21 10.06 -4.71
C SER A 181 10.70 9.44 -3.41
N TRP A 182 11.24 8.22 -3.52
CA TRP A 182 11.98 7.57 -2.44
C TRP A 182 13.36 8.22 -2.28
N ASN A 183 13.64 8.77 -1.10
CA ASN A 183 14.85 9.54 -0.81
C ASN A 183 15.94 8.68 -0.16
N ALA A 184 16.13 7.45 -0.66
CA ALA A 184 17.09 6.49 -0.08
C ALA A 184 18.51 7.05 0.07
N PRO A 185 19.13 7.72 -0.92
CA PRO A 185 20.50 8.23 -0.75
C PRO A 185 20.63 9.26 0.37
N ALA A 186 19.61 10.10 0.56
CA ALA A 186 19.62 11.12 1.61
C ALA A 186 19.48 10.49 2.99
N ILE A 187 18.55 9.53 3.16
CA ILE A 187 18.34 8.85 4.44
C ILE A 187 19.51 7.94 4.79
N ALA A 188 20.05 7.20 3.81
CA ALA A 188 21.27 6.42 3.96
C ALA A 188 22.43 7.28 4.47
N LYS A 189 22.61 8.48 3.88
CA LYS A 189 23.65 9.43 4.31
C LYS A 189 23.46 9.92 5.74
N LEU A 190 22.21 10.15 6.15
CA LEU A 190 21.91 10.56 7.52
C LEU A 190 22.27 9.45 8.52
N ILE A 191 21.87 8.21 8.26
CA ILE A 191 22.08 7.10 9.21
C ILE A 191 23.52 6.53 9.16
N GLU A 192 24.32 6.86 8.15
CA GLU A 192 25.75 6.55 8.13
C GLU A 192 26.47 7.18 9.33
N ASN A 193 26.09 8.40 9.72
CA ASN A 193 26.68 9.10 10.85
C ASN A 193 26.05 8.62 12.19
N PRO A 194 26.83 8.07 13.14
CA PRO A 194 26.30 7.51 14.38
C PRO A 194 25.57 8.53 15.27
N THR A 195 26.00 9.79 15.26
CA THR A 195 25.33 10.87 16.01
C THR A 195 23.96 11.15 15.42
N ASN A 196 23.87 11.30 14.09
CA ASN A 196 22.60 11.54 13.41
C ASN A 196 21.66 10.35 13.55
N ARG A 197 22.18 9.13 13.36
CA ARG A 197 21.44 7.88 13.49
C ARG A 197 20.74 7.76 14.85
N LYS A 198 21.48 8.02 15.94
CA LYS A 198 20.93 8.01 17.30
C LYS A 198 19.87 9.09 17.51
N VAL A 199 20.11 10.31 17.00
CA VAL A 199 19.15 11.42 17.09
C VAL A 199 17.85 11.11 16.34
N ILE A 200 17.95 10.53 15.15
CA ILE A 200 16.79 10.14 14.33
C ILE A 200 16.02 9.01 15.00
N ALA A 201 16.71 7.97 15.49
CA ALA A 201 16.10 6.87 16.24
C ALA A 201 15.32 7.38 17.46
N GLN A 202 15.94 8.25 18.26
CA GLN A 202 15.29 8.86 19.43
C GLN A 202 14.06 9.70 19.03
N ARG A 203 14.15 10.46 17.93
CA ARG A 203 13.06 11.29 17.43
C ARG A 203 11.87 10.46 16.97
N ILE A 204 12.13 9.35 16.28
CA ILE A 204 11.06 8.42 15.88
C ILE A 204 10.37 7.87 17.12
N VAL A 205 11.13 7.32 18.06
CA VAL A 205 10.57 6.72 19.29
C VAL A 205 9.78 7.75 20.11
N SER A 206 10.31 8.96 20.30
CA SER A 206 9.60 9.99 21.06
C SER A 206 8.32 10.43 20.37
N THR A 207 8.34 10.63 19.05
CA THR A 207 7.16 11.03 18.27
C THR A 207 6.05 9.99 18.37
N ILE A 208 6.40 8.71 18.26
CA ILE A 208 5.44 7.59 18.30
C ILE A 208 4.88 7.42 19.73
N ALA A 209 5.73 7.51 20.75
CA ALA A 209 5.32 7.40 22.15
C ALA A 209 4.43 8.58 22.59
N GLU A 210 4.80 9.82 22.24
CA GLU A 210 4.03 11.03 22.57
C GLU A 210 2.65 11.04 21.91
N ALA A 211 2.51 10.43 20.73
CA ALA A 211 1.25 10.27 20.04
C ALA A 211 0.39 9.11 20.59
N GLY A 212 0.94 8.28 21.48
CA GLY A 212 0.21 7.19 22.14
C GLY A 212 -0.06 5.98 21.26
N TYR A 213 0.77 5.73 20.24
CA TYR A 213 0.66 4.55 19.39
C TYR A 213 1.29 3.31 20.04
N ASP A 214 0.91 2.12 19.57
CA ASP A 214 1.37 0.84 20.11
C ASP A 214 2.77 0.45 19.62
N GLY A 215 3.23 1.07 18.54
CA GLY A 215 4.51 0.75 17.93
C GLY A 215 4.80 1.52 16.66
N VAL A 216 5.86 1.12 15.99
CA VAL A 216 6.31 1.72 14.72
C VAL A 216 6.73 0.64 13.74
N ASN A 217 6.35 0.83 12.48
CA ASN A 217 6.89 0.05 11.37
C ASN A 217 7.90 0.90 10.59
N ILE A 218 9.12 0.39 10.42
CA ILE A 218 10.16 1.05 9.62
C ILE A 218 10.11 0.51 8.19
N ASP A 219 9.96 1.41 7.22
CA ASP A 219 9.82 1.07 5.81
C ASP A 219 10.82 1.87 4.98
N PHE A 220 12.10 1.47 5.09
CA PHE A 220 13.21 2.14 4.42
C PHE A 220 13.61 1.38 3.16
N GLU A 221 13.11 1.87 2.02
CA GLU A 221 13.21 1.19 0.75
C GLU A 221 14.17 1.89 -0.23
N SER A 222 14.56 1.18 -1.30
CA SER A 222 15.54 1.63 -2.30
C SER A 222 16.96 1.88 -1.76
N PHE A 223 17.31 1.30 -0.61
CA PHE A 223 18.67 1.29 -0.07
C PHE A 223 19.55 0.29 -0.84
N THR A 224 20.87 0.50 -0.82
CA THR A 224 21.85 -0.36 -1.51
C THR A 224 22.57 -1.30 -0.55
N GLU A 225 23.32 -2.27 -1.09
CA GLU A 225 24.14 -3.19 -0.28
C GLU A 225 25.18 -2.44 0.59
N ALA A 226 25.65 -1.26 0.16
CA ALA A 226 26.56 -0.43 0.94
C ALA A 226 25.92 0.11 2.24
N ASP A 227 24.60 0.25 2.26
CA ASP A 227 23.86 0.82 3.39
C ASP A 227 23.47 -0.24 4.43
N ARG A 228 23.62 -1.53 4.08
CA ARG A 228 23.19 -2.70 4.87
C ARG A 228 23.61 -2.63 6.33
N ALA A 229 24.90 -2.36 6.59
CA ALA A 229 25.43 -2.33 7.96
C ALA A 229 24.88 -1.16 8.78
N ASN A 230 24.70 0.01 8.15
CA ASN A 230 24.16 1.19 8.82
C ASN A 230 22.67 1.04 9.12
N LEU A 231 21.94 0.33 8.27
CA LEU A 231 20.53 -0.01 8.51
C LEU A 231 20.36 -0.93 9.74
N VAL A 232 21.22 -1.95 9.88
CA VAL A 232 21.27 -2.78 11.10
C VAL A 232 21.63 -1.96 12.33
N ALA A 233 22.65 -1.10 12.24
CA ALA A 233 23.04 -0.23 13.34
C ALA A 233 21.91 0.73 13.75
N PHE A 234 21.10 1.19 12.80
CA PHE A 234 19.97 2.07 13.06
C PHE A 234 18.90 1.34 13.85
N MET A 235 18.52 0.14 13.44
CA MET A 235 17.57 -0.69 14.18
C MET A 235 18.13 -1.08 15.56
N ALA A 236 19.43 -1.35 15.68
CA ALA A 236 20.08 -1.67 16.95
C ALA A 236 20.05 -0.50 17.96
N GLU A 237 20.05 0.74 17.49
CA GLU A 237 19.91 1.94 18.32
C GLU A 237 18.43 2.26 18.63
N LEU A 238 17.52 2.10 17.66
CA LEU A 238 16.09 2.38 17.79
C LEU A 238 15.39 1.39 18.71
N TYR A 239 15.63 0.09 18.52
CA TYR A 239 14.90 -0.98 19.21
C TYR A 239 14.92 -0.88 20.74
N PRO A 240 16.08 -0.74 21.43
CA PRO A 240 16.08 -0.62 22.88
C PRO A 240 15.36 0.63 23.40
N MET A 241 15.42 1.75 22.67
CA MET A 241 14.67 2.96 23.02
C MET A 241 13.15 2.72 22.89
N ALA A 242 12.73 2.06 21.81
CA ALA A 242 11.33 1.70 21.61
C ALA A 242 10.82 0.75 22.71
N LYS A 243 11.60 -0.28 23.08
CA LYS A 243 11.21 -1.19 24.17
C LYS A 243 11.11 -0.48 25.52
N GLN A 244 11.98 0.49 25.81
CA GLN A 244 11.89 1.32 27.02
C GLN A 244 10.61 2.17 27.05
N ALA A 245 10.12 2.58 25.87
CA ALA A 245 8.85 3.28 25.70
C ALA A 245 7.63 2.34 25.58
N ASN A 246 7.80 1.03 25.82
CA ASN A 246 6.76 0.01 25.65
C ASN A 246 6.15 -0.05 24.23
N LEU A 247 6.97 0.23 23.21
CA LEU A 247 6.57 0.18 21.81
C LEU A 247 6.95 -1.15 21.16
N GLU A 248 6.12 -1.61 20.23
CA GLU A 248 6.43 -2.67 19.29
C GLU A 248 7.18 -2.12 18.06
N VAL A 249 8.12 -2.88 17.52
CA VAL A 249 8.92 -2.48 16.37
C VAL A 249 8.85 -3.55 15.29
N SER A 250 8.44 -3.14 14.09
CA SER A 250 8.51 -3.96 12.89
C SER A 250 9.31 -3.27 11.79
N MET A 251 9.68 -4.05 10.77
CA MET A 251 10.34 -3.52 9.59
C MET A 251 9.99 -4.32 8.35
N ASP A 252 9.69 -3.60 7.26
CA ASP A 252 9.48 -4.18 5.93
C ASP A 252 10.82 -4.55 5.29
N VAL A 253 10.88 -5.72 4.65
CA VAL A 253 12.10 -6.21 4.00
C VAL A 253 11.82 -6.88 2.66
N ILE A 254 12.72 -6.68 1.70
CA ILE A 254 12.72 -7.40 0.42
C ILE A 254 13.61 -8.64 0.58
N VAL A 255 13.03 -9.84 0.48
CA VAL A 255 13.73 -11.11 0.74
C VAL A 255 14.91 -11.34 -0.21
N MET A 256 14.76 -11.00 -1.49
CA MET A 256 15.78 -11.27 -2.50
C MET A 256 16.84 -10.17 -2.61
N SER A 257 16.68 -9.07 -1.86
CA SER A 257 17.64 -7.96 -1.87
C SER A 257 18.80 -8.23 -0.91
N LYS A 258 20.02 -7.87 -1.34
CA LYS A 258 21.23 -7.93 -0.50
C LYS A 258 21.33 -6.79 0.51
N THR A 259 20.50 -5.76 0.37
CA THR A 259 20.44 -4.58 1.24
C THR A 259 20.04 -4.92 2.67
N TYR A 260 19.19 -5.92 2.86
CA TYR A 260 18.63 -6.26 4.17
C TYR A 260 19.39 -7.43 4.79
N ASP A 261 20.05 -7.18 5.92
CA ASP A 261 20.65 -8.25 6.72
C ASP A 261 19.57 -8.91 7.60
N HIS A 262 18.81 -9.87 7.06
CA HIS A 262 17.65 -10.43 7.79
C HIS A 262 18.01 -10.99 9.17
N THR A 263 19.13 -11.69 9.29
CA THR A 263 19.64 -12.21 10.57
C THR A 263 20.07 -11.10 11.52
N GLY A 264 20.68 -10.03 11.02
CA GLY A 264 21.06 -8.86 11.83
C GLY A 264 19.85 -8.07 12.29
N LEU A 265 18.92 -7.76 11.37
CA LEU A 265 17.71 -6.98 11.60
C LEU A 265 16.75 -7.70 12.56
N SER A 266 16.56 -9.02 12.42
CA SER A 266 15.65 -9.81 13.28
C SER A 266 16.02 -9.80 14.77
N LYS A 267 17.26 -9.40 15.13
CA LYS A 267 17.68 -9.20 16.53
C LYS A 267 17.17 -7.88 17.12
N HIS A 268 16.75 -6.94 16.28
CA HIS A 268 16.43 -5.55 16.63
C HIS A 268 15.02 -5.16 16.18
N VAL A 269 14.12 -6.13 16.11
CA VAL A 269 12.69 -5.96 15.87
C VAL A 269 11.91 -7.00 16.67
N ASP A 270 10.63 -6.71 16.92
CA ASP A 270 9.67 -7.70 17.40
C ASP A 270 9.28 -8.66 16.26
N TYR A 271 9.17 -8.18 15.02
CA TYR A 271 8.99 -8.99 13.82
C TYR A 271 9.43 -8.27 12.53
N LEU A 272 9.75 -9.04 11.49
CA LEU A 272 9.96 -8.57 10.12
C LEU A 272 8.74 -8.88 9.26
N ILE A 273 8.46 -8.00 8.31
CA ILE A 273 7.44 -8.19 7.28
C ILE A 273 8.15 -8.41 5.95
N PRO A 274 8.48 -9.66 5.55
CA PRO A 274 8.93 -9.92 4.20
C PRO A 274 7.81 -9.61 3.21
N MET A 275 8.09 -8.70 2.27
CA MET A 275 7.17 -8.38 1.18
C MET A 275 7.16 -9.53 0.17
N MET A 276 6.26 -10.49 0.35
CA MET A 276 6.16 -11.71 -0.46
C MET A 276 5.35 -11.47 -1.75
N TYR A 277 5.72 -10.40 -2.46
CA TYR A 277 5.16 -9.97 -3.73
C TYR A 277 6.25 -9.30 -4.59
N ASP A 278 5.88 -8.91 -5.81
CA ASP A 278 6.79 -8.36 -6.82
C ASP A 278 7.86 -9.36 -7.31
N GLU A 279 7.50 -10.64 -7.48
CA GLU A 279 8.26 -11.60 -8.33
C GLU A 279 8.43 -11.02 -9.74
N HIS A 280 7.34 -10.47 -10.28
CA HIS A 280 7.31 -9.56 -11.42
C HIS A 280 6.73 -8.21 -10.97
N TRP A 281 7.42 -7.13 -11.29
CA TRP A 281 7.12 -5.76 -10.86
C TRP A 281 7.00 -4.78 -12.03
N LYS A 282 6.75 -3.50 -11.73
CA LYS A 282 6.45 -2.47 -12.74
C LYS A 282 7.45 -2.36 -13.89
N THR A 283 8.74 -2.62 -13.65
CA THR A 283 9.78 -2.48 -14.69
C THR A 283 10.35 -3.82 -15.14
N SER A 284 9.84 -4.95 -14.65
CA SER A 284 10.16 -6.27 -15.18
C SER A 284 9.30 -6.62 -16.40
N GLY A 285 9.57 -7.78 -17.02
CA GLY A 285 8.62 -8.41 -17.93
C GLY A 285 7.34 -8.84 -17.20
N ALA A 286 6.24 -8.99 -17.95
CA ALA A 286 4.95 -9.43 -17.43
C ALA A 286 5.02 -10.86 -16.86
N GLY A 287 4.31 -11.10 -15.77
CA GLY A 287 4.25 -12.39 -15.11
C GLY A 287 3.47 -12.33 -13.79
N PRO A 288 3.34 -13.47 -13.09
CA PRO A 288 2.69 -13.53 -11.79
C PRO A 288 3.38 -12.58 -10.80
N ILE A 289 2.60 -11.92 -9.96
CA ILE A 289 3.14 -10.97 -8.98
C ILE A 289 3.74 -11.71 -7.78
N SER A 290 3.20 -12.89 -7.45
CA SER A 290 3.69 -13.76 -6.39
C SER A 290 3.18 -15.19 -6.64
N SER A 291 3.82 -15.91 -7.57
CA SER A 291 3.42 -17.28 -7.88
C SER A 291 3.64 -18.20 -6.68
N ILE A 292 2.81 -19.23 -6.53
CA ILE A 292 2.94 -20.18 -5.40
C ILE A 292 4.32 -20.89 -5.36
N PRO A 293 4.90 -21.35 -6.48
CA PRO A 293 6.27 -21.89 -6.46
C PRO A 293 7.32 -20.90 -5.95
N TRP A 294 7.24 -19.64 -6.38
CA TRP A 294 8.17 -18.60 -5.93
C TRP A 294 7.95 -18.25 -4.46
N PHE A 295 6.70 -18.12 -4.05
CA PHE A 295 6.30 -17.77 -2.69
C PHE A 295 6.79 -18.81 -1.68
N ASP A 296 6.50 -20.10 -1.89
CA ASP A 296 6.92 -21.18 -0.97
C ASP A 296 8.45 -21.24 -0.84
N LYS A 297 9.16 -21.25 -1.99
CA LYS A 297 10.62 -21.28 -2.01
C LYS A 297 11.24 -20.07 -1.30
N THR A 298 10.72 -18.87 -1.57
CA THR A 298 11.25 -17.62 -1.03
C THR A 298 10.98 -17.52 0.47
N LEU A 299 9.80 -17.92 0.95
CA LEU A 299 9.45 -17.89 2.36
C LEU A 299 10.29 -18.88 3.17
N ARG A 300 10.46 -20.12 2.67
CA ARG A 300 11.33 -21.11 3.33
C ARG A 300 12.77 -20.63 3.47
N ARG A 301 13.33 -20.04 2.41
CA ARG A 301 14.67 -19.44 2.45
C ARG A 301 14.77 -18.26 3.43
N PHE A 302 13.71 -17.48 3.58
CA PHE A 302 13.68 -16.41 4.58
C PHE A 302 13.68 -16.98 6.01
N LEU A 303 12.93 -18.06 6.24
CA LEU A 303 12.84 -18.74 7.54
C LEU A 303 14.14 -19.47 7.96
N GLU A 304 15.06 -19.73 7.02
CA GLU A 304 16.43 -20.18 7.37
C GLU A 304 17.24 -19.11 8.12
N GLN A 305 16.85 -17.82 7.98
CA GLN A 305 17.57 -16.67 8.53
C GLN A 305 16.83 -15.99 9.69
N VAL A 306 15.50 -16.12 9.73
CA VAL A 306 14.63 -15.42 10.69
C VAL A 306 13.70 -16.43 11.37
N PRO A 307 13.62 -16.45 12.72
CA PRO A 307 12.68 -17.30 13.44
C PRO A 307 11.23 -17.06 13.00
N ALA A 308 10.47 -18.13 12.75
CA ALA A 308 9.10 -18.04 12.23
C ALA A 308 8.15 -17.16 13.07
N ASN A 309 8.27 -17.24 14.39
CA ASN A 309 7.50 -16.41 15.33
C ASN A 309 7.85 -14.90 15.28
N LYS A 310 8.84 -14.50 14.47
CA LYS A 310 9.18 -13.12 14.12
C LYS A 310 8.87 -12.77 12.67
N VAL A 311 8.12 -13.58 11.96
CA VAL A 311 7.76 -13.35 10.54
C VAL A 311 6.28 -13.08 10.42
N VAL A 312 5.93 -11.90 9.92
CA VAL A 312 4.57 -11.58 9.46
C VAL A 312 4.59 -11.53 7.93
N VAL A 313 3.92 -12.46 7.27
CA VAL A 313 4.01 -12.62 5.82
C VAL A 313 3.29 -11.47 5.11
N GLY A 314 4.01 -10.65 4.33
CA GLY A 314 3.43 -9.58 3.52
C GLY A 314 2.74 -10.11 2.27
N LEU A 315 1.42 -9.95 2.17
CA LEU A 315 0.58 -10.34 1.05
C LEU A 315 0.17 -9.10 0.23
N GLY A 316 0.45 -9.11 -1.07
CA GLY A 316 0.00 -8.04 -1.96
C GLY A 316 -1.47 -8.22 -2.34
N THR A 317 -2.17 -7.12 -2.60
CA THR A 317 -3.61 -7.13 -2.95
C THR A 317 -3.92 -6.26 -4.18
N TYR A 318 -2.99 -6.20 -5.13
CA TYR A 318 -3.06 -5.33 -6.31
C TYR A 318 -2.84 -6.08 -7.61
N SER A 319 -2.93 -5.36 -8.73
CA SER A 319 -2.66 -5.88 -10.07
C SER A 319 -1.66 -5.01 -10.83
N TYR A 320 -1.06 -5.59 -11.85
CA TYR A 320 -0.27 -4.88 -12.84
C TYR A 320 -0.80 -5.16 -14.24
N ASP A 321 -0.80 -4.13 -15.08
CA ASP A 321 -1.16 -4.18 -16.50
C ASP A 321 0.06 -3.80 -17.35
N TRP A 322 0.69 -4.80 -17.96
CA TRP A 322 1.83 -4.63 -18.84
C TRP A 322 1.37 -4.47 -20.30
N GLY A 323 1.99 -3.52 -21.00
CA GLY A 323 1.84 -3.35 -22.44
C GLY A 323 3.03 -3.90 -23.22
N LYS A 324 3.71 -3.01 -23.96
CA LYS A 324 4.88 -3.38 -24.77
C LYS A 324 6.02 -3.90 -23.88
N PRO A 325 6.76 -4.93 -24.28
CA PRO A 325 7.96 -5.36 -23.55
C PRO A 325 8.92 -4.19 -23.30
N GLY A 326 9.48 -4.12 -22.09
CA GLY A 326 10.36 -3.02 -21.65
C GLY A 326 9.64 -1.72 -21.27
N SER A 327 8.31 -1.63 -21.45
CA SER A 327 7.52 -0.51 -20.90
C SER A 327 7.15 -0.75 -19.43
N ARG A 328 7.03 0.34 -18.68
CA ARG A 328 6.58 0.31 -17.29
C ARG A 328 5.12 -0.14 -17.22
N ALA A 329 4.81 -1.12 -16.38
CA ALA A 329 3.45 -1.58 -16.10
C ALA A 329 2.65 -0.51 -15.35
N THR A 330 1.34 -0.50 -15.55
CA THR A 330 0.41 0.30 -14.75
C THR A 330 -0.03 -0.49 -13.53
N SER A 331 0.08 0.09 -12.33
CA SER A 331 -0.50 -0.47 -11.11
C SER A 331 -2.01 -0.25 -11.10
N LEU A 332 -2.76 -1.29 -10.75
CA LEU A 332 -4.22 -1.27 -10.67
C LEU A 332 -4.67 -1.85 -9.32
N THR A 333 -5.81 -1.37 -8.83
CA THR A 333 -6.57 -2.10 -7.80
C THR A 333 -7.28 -3.29 -8.45
N TYR A 334 -7.65 -4.29 -7.66
CA TYR A 334 -8.45 -5.42 -8.12
C TYR A 334 -9.71 -4.94 -8.84
N LYS A 335 -10.42 -3.96 -8.26
CA LYS A 335 -11.61 -3.37 -8.87
C LYS A 335 -11.32 -2.84 -10.29
N LYS A 336 -10.24 -2.10 -10.48
CA LYS A 336 -9.86 -1.54 -11.80
C LYS A 336 -9.49 -2.64 -12.80
N ALA A 337 -8.77 -3.67 -12.35
CA ALA A 337 -8.44 -4.82 -13.21
C ALA A 337 -9.72 -5.53 -13.68
N MET A 338 -10.68 -5.74 -12.78
CA MET A 338 -11.97 -6.32 -13.13
C MET A 338 -12.78 -5.43 -14.07
N ASP A 339 -12.81 -4.11 -13.85
CA ASP A 339 -13.50 -3.16 -14.74
C ASP A 339 -12.93 -3.22 -16.17
N ILE A 340 -11.61 -3.37 -16.32
CA ILE A 340 -10.96 -3.60 -17.62
C ILE A 340 -11.38 -4.95 -18.21
N ALA A 341 -11.37 -6.03 -17.42
CA ALA A 341 -11.80 -7.34 -17.90
C ALA A 341 -13.24 -7.31 -18.44
N ARG A 342 -14.17 -6.64 -17.74
CA ARG A 342 -15.56 -6.45 -18.20
C ARG A 342 -15.62 -5.68 -19.51
N ALA A 343 -14.95 -4.53 -19.57
CA ALA A 343 -14.96 -3.66 -20.74
C ALA A 343 -14.36 -4.33 -21.98
N GLN A 344 -13.46 -5.29 -21.78
CA GLN A 344 -12.81 -6.06 -22.84
C GLN A 344 -13.44 -7.44 -23.08
N ASN A 345 -14.54 -7.75 -22.37
CA ASN A 345 -15.22 -9.04 -22.38
C ASN A 345 -14.24 -10.22 -22.18
N LYS A 346 -13.39 -10.12 -21.16
CA LYS A 346 -12.38 -11.12 -20.82
C LYS A 346 -12.75 -11.86 -19.54
N THR A 347 -12.69 -13.18 -19.62
CA THR A 347 -12.68 -14.06 -18.44
C THR A 347 -11.35 -13.92 -17.73
N VAL A 348 -11.40 -13.72 -16.41
CA VAL A 348 -10.22 -13.79 -15.55
C VAL A 348 -10.02 -15.23 -15.11
N GLY A 349 -8.80 -15.75 -15.29
CA GLY A 349 -8.48 -17.14 -15.03
C GLY A 349 -7.32 -17.30 -14.05
N LEU A 350 -7.42 -18.31 -13.21
CA LEU A 350 -6.36 -18.84 -12.36
C LEU A 350 -6.02 -20.25 -12.86
N SER A 351 -4.74 -20.53 -13.10
CA SER A 351 -4.28 -21.85 -13.51
C SER A 351 -2.96 -22.25 -12.87
N GLU A 352 -2.76 -23.56 -12.74
CA GLU A 352 -1.46 -24.14 -12.44
C GLU A 352 -0.41 -23.79 -13.52
N PRO A 353 0.87 -23.67 -13.13
CA PRO A 353 1.40 -23.78 -11.77
C PRO A 353 1.44 -22.44 -11.00
N GLN A 354 1.16 -21.30 -11.64
CA GLN A 354 1.42 -20.00 -11.03
C GLN A 354 0.45 -19.65 -9.90
N MET A 355 -0.82 -20.01 -10.06
CA MET A 355 -1.88 -19.71 -9.09
C MET A 355 -1.97 -18.22 -8.72
N ASN A 356 -1.76 -17.34 -9.70
CA ASN A 356 -2.20 -15.94 -9.65
C ASN A 356 -3.20 -15.71 -10.78
N SER A 357 -4.26 -14.96 -10.51
CA SER A 357 -5.27 -14.67 -11.51
C SER A 357 -4.72 -13.76 -12.60
N SER A 358 -5.14 -13.98 -13.84
CA SER A 358 -4.69 -13.19 -14.98
C SER A 358 -5.70 -13.16 -16.12
N PHE A 359 -5.52 -12.18 -17.01
CA PHE A 359 -6.17 -12.15 -18.31
C PHE A 359 -5.35 -11.30 -19.28
N SER A 360 -5.61 -11.48 -20.58
CA SER A 360 -4.97 -10.69 -21.65
C SER A 360 -6.00 -10.06 -22.58
N TYR A 361 -5.70 -8.87 -23.07
CA TYR A 361 -6.55 -8.15 -24.02
C TYR A 361 -5.71 -7.37 -25.03
N SER A 362 -6.35 -6.86 -26.08
CA SER A 362 -5.68 -6.03 -27.09
C SER A 362 -6.19 -4.61 -26.98
N ALA A 363 -5.28 -3.63 -26.92
CA ALA A 363 -5.62 -2.22 -26.97
C ALA A 363 -4.66 -1.51 -27.93
N SER A 364 -5.23 -0.80 -28.92
CA SER A 364 -4.46 -0.04 -29.92
C SER A 364 -3.36 -0.86 -30.61
N GLY A 365 -3.66 -2.13 -30.94
CA GLY A 365 -2.71 -3.05 -31.59
C GLY A 365 -1.62 -3.62 -30.67
N VAL A 366 -1.68 -3.38 -29.36
CA VAL A 366 -0.76 -3.93 -28.36
C VAL A 366 -1.48 -4.97 -27.52
N THR A 367 -0.92 -6.18 -27.43
CA THR A 367 -1.37 -7.17 -26.44
C THR A 367 -0.93 -6.72 -25.06
N ARG A 368 -1.88 -6.67 -24.14
CA ARG A 368 -1.69 -6.31 -22.75
C ARG A 368 -1.95 -7.51 -21.86
N SER A 369 -1.14 -7.66 -20.82
CA SER A 369 -1.21 -8.78 -19.87
C SER A 369 -1.47 -8.20 -18.49
N VAL A 370 -2.56 -8.66 -17.86
CA VAL A 370 -2.91 -8.27 -16.49
C VAL A 370 -2.73 -9.46 -15.58
N TRP A 371 -1.96 -9.29 -14.51
CA TRP A 371 -1.83 -10.25 -13.41
C TRP A 371 -2.25 -9.59 -12.11
N MET A 372 -2.86 -10.36 -11.21
CA MET A 372 -3.41 -9.84 -9.96
C MET A 372 -3.16 -10.77 -8.77
N LEU A 373 -3.09 -10.15 -7.61
CA LEU A 373 -3.23 -10.80 -6.32
C LEU A 373 -4.62 -10.49 -5.76
N ASP A 374 -5.39 -11.54 -5.54
CA ASP A 374 -6.80 -11.52 -5.15
C ASP A 374 -7.07 -12.53 -4.01
N ALA A 375 -8.36 -12.78 -3.72
CA ALA A 375 -8.73 -13.72 -2.66
C ALA A 375 -8.20 -15.14 -2.90
N MET A 376 -8.06 -15.58 -4.16
CA MET A 376 -7.57 -16.93 -4.47
C MET A 376 -6.06 -17.03 -4.25
N SER A 377 -5.29 -16.04 -4.70
CA SER A 377 -3.85 -16.03 -4.41
C SER A 377 -3.58 -15.92 -2.90
N ALA A 378 -4.34 -15.09 -2.18
CA ALA A 378 -4.20 -14.95 -0.74
C ALA A 378 -4.57 -16.23 0.01
N PHE A 379 -5.64 -16.93 -0.39
CA PHE A 379 -5.99 -18.25 0.15
C PHE A 379 -4.82 -19.23 -0.01
N ASN A 380 -4.26 -19.32 -1.22
CA ASN A 380 -3.19 -20.25 -1.51
C ASN A 380 -1.90 -19.90 -0.76
N GLN A 381 -1.50 -18.63 -0.74
CA GLN A 381 -0.31 -18.15 -0.04
C GLN A 381 -0.43 -18.37 1.48
N THR A 382 -1.60 -18.08 2.04
CA THR A 382 -1.90 -18.33 3.47
C THR A 382 -1.89 -19.83 3.77
N SER A 383 -2.47 -20.66 2.91
CA SER A 383 -2.47 -22.12 3.08
C SER A 383 -1.04 -22.69 3.07
N VAL A 384 -0.17 -22.20 2.18
CA VAL A 384 1.26 -22.56 2.17
C VAL A 384 1.95 -22.14 3.47
N ALA A 385 1.77 -20.88 3.88
CA ALA A 385 2.44 -20.31 5.05
C ALA A 385 1.91 -20.85 6.40
N SER A 386 0.67 -21.34 6.46
CA SER A 386 0.04 -21.82 7.69
C SER A 386 0.80 -22.96 8.38
N ASN A 387 1.57 -23.76 7.64
CA ASN A 387 2.39 -24.85 8.20
C ASN A 387 3.76 -24.41 8.70
N LEU A 388 4.07 -23.12 8.62
CA LEU A 388 5.40 -22.59 8.89
C LEU A 388 5.47 -21.83 10.21
N ASP A 389 4.43 -21.90 11.05
CA ASP A 389 4.34 -21.26 12.37
C ASP A 389 4.71 -19.76 12.34
N VAL A 390 4.36 -19.08 11.25
CA VAL A 390 4.56 -17.64 11.08
C VAL A 390 3.72 -16.87 12.10
N ARG A 391 4.21 -15.69 12.51
CA ARG A 391 3.53 -14.83 13.49
C ARG A 391 2.19 -14.30 13.00
N GLY A 392 2.07 -14.03 11.70
CA GLY A 392 0.94 -13.28 11.14
C GLY A 392 1.02 -13.09 9.63
N TYR A 393 0.06 -12.32 9.13
CA TYR A 393 -0.05 -11.89 7.75
C TYR A 393 -0.31 -10.39 7.71
N ALA A 394 0.30 -9.68 6.76
CA ALA A 394 0.09 -8.26 6.54
C ALA A 394 -0.37 -8.00 5.11
N ILE A 395 -1.45 -7.25 4.91
CA ILE A 395 -1.95 -6.94 3.56
C ILE A 395 -1.49 -5.58 3.05
N TRP A 396 -0.83 -5.56 1.90
CA TRP A 396 -0.53 -4.35 1.13
C TRP A 396 -1.45 -4.27 -0.10
N ARG A 397 -2.50 -3.46 -0.07
CA ARG A 397 -2.95 -2.58 1.02
C ARG A 397 -4.46 -2.45 1.00
N LEU A 398 -5.03 -1.93 2.09
CA LEU A 398 -6.46 -1.64 2.16
C LEU A 398 -6.90 -0.73 1.00
N GLY A 399 -8.02 -1.09 0.38
CA GLY A 399 -8.64 -0.42 -0.75
C GLY A 399 -8.23 -0.95 -2.12
N ALA A 400 -7.10 -1.65 -2.21
CA ALA A 400 -6.67 -2.23 -3.47
C ALA A 400 -7.26 -3.63 -3.71
N GLU A 401 -7.65 -4.31 -2.63
CA GLU A 401 -7.95 -5.73 -2.62
C GLU A 401 -9.24 -6.15 -3.32
N ASP A 402 -9.31 -7.45 -3.61
CA ASP A 402 -10.57 -8.16 -3.84
C ASP A 402 -11.40 -8.17 -2.54
N PRO A 403 -12.64 -7.67 -2.52
CA PRO A 403 -13.49 -7.71 -1.32
C PRO A 403 -13.67 -9.12 -0.75
N ALA A 404 -13.60 -10.17 -1.58
CA ALA A 404 -13.70 -11.56 -1.14
C ALA A 404 -12.50 -12.01 -0.27
N LEU A 405 -11.41 -11.22 -0.21
CA LEU A 405 -10.28 -11.45 0.69
C LEU A 405 -10.73 -11.51 2.17
N TRP A 406 -11.78 -10.77 2.51
CA TRP A 406 -12.35 -10.75 3.85
C TRP A 406 -13.18 -11.99 4.20
N ASN A 407 -13.44 -12.88 3.24
CA ASN A 407 -13.94 -14.24 3.51
C ASN A 407 -12.80 -15.22 3.80
N VAL A 408 -11.53 -14.83 3.59
CA VAL A 408 -10.36 -15.69 3.73
C VAL A 408 -9.59 -15.38 5.00
N LEU A 409 -9.10 -14.15 5.14
CA LEU A 409 -8.13 -13.79 6.19
C LEU A 409 -8.64 -13.91 7.64
N PRO A 410 -9.94 -13.74 7.94
CA PRO A 410 -10.47 -14.10 9.26
C PRO A 410 -10.33 -15.60 9.60
N HIS A 411 -10.19 -16.46 8.60
CA HIS A 411 -10.04 -17.93 8.73
C HIS A 411 -8.61 -18.42 8.49
N ARG A 412 -7.62 -17.53 8.44
CA ARG A 412 -6.19 -17.81 8.15
C ARG A 412 -5.55 -18.97 8.95
N ASP A 413 -6.02 -19.21 10.17
CA ASP A 413 -5.49 -20.27 11.05
C ASP A 413 -6.10 -21.66 10.75
N GLY A 414 -7.07 -21.73 9.83
CA GLY A 414 -7.82 -22.94 9.51
C GLY A 414 -8.50 -22.87 8.15
N LEU A 415 -7.75 -22.48 7.12
CA LEU A 415 -8.26 -22.47 5.76
C LEU A 415 -8.57 -23.90 5.30
N ASP A 416 -9.77 -24.09 4.77
CA ASP A 416 -10.27 -25.38 4.33
C ASP A 416 -11.12 -25.24 3.05
N ARG A 417 -11.69 -26.38 2.62
CA ARG A 417 -12.63 -26.45 1.50
C ARG A 417 -13.80 -25.46 1.64
N LYS A 418 -14.37 -25.27 2.84
CA LYS A 418 -15.54 -24.40 3.02
C LYS A 418 -15.18 -22.95 2.77
N VAL A 419 -14.01 -22.53 3.24
CA VAL A 419 -13.50 -21.18 2.97
C VAL A 419 -13.24 -21.02 1.47
N ALA A 420 -12.62 -22.01 0.80
CA ALA A 420 -12.42 -21.98 -0.65
C ALA A 420 -13.75 -21.89 -1.42
N GLU A 421 -14.76 -22.67 -1.03
CA GLU A 421 -16.10 -22.66 -1.64
C GLU A 421 -16.86 -21.36 -1.38
N SER A 422 -16.58 -20.65 -0.28
CA SER A 422 -17.17 -19.32 -0.02
C SER A 422 -16.75 -18.25 -1.03
N LEU A 423 -15.69 -18.49 -1.79
CA LEU A 423 -15.24 -17.61 -2.88
C LEU A 423 -16.02 -17.83 -4.19
N ASN A 424 -16.92 -18.83 -4.24
CA ASN A 424 -17.89 -18.99 -5.30
C ASN A 424 -19.07 -18.03 -5.07
N ASP A 425 -18.95 -16.81 -5.58
CA ASP A 425 -19.93 -15.73 -5.44
C ASP A 425 -20.97 -15.70 -6.59
N GLY A 426 -21.11 -16.80 -7.33
CA GLY A 426 -21.95 -16.88 -8.54
C GLY A 426 -21.32 -16.22 -9.79
N ARG A 427 -20.20 -15.53 -9.64
CA ARG A 427 -19.37 -15.03 -10.76
C ARG A 427 -18.11 -15.86 -10.96
N ARG A 428 -17.65 -16.53 -9.91
CA ARG A 428 -16.47 -17.39 -9.90
C ARG A 428 -16.82 -18.87 -9.89
N THR A 429 -16.12 -19.67 -10.70
CA THR A 429 -16.08 -21.13 -10.52
C THR A 429 -14.73 -21.50 -9.94
N ILE A 430 -14.71 -22.26 -8.83
CA ILE A 430 -13.50 -22.62 -8.09
C ILE A 430 -13.28 -24.13 -8.18
N GLY A 431 -12.04 -24.53 -8.49
CA GLY A 431 -11.54 -25.89 -8.33
C GLY A 431 -10.55 -25.93 -7.18
N TYR A 432 -10.77 -26.85 -6.25
CA TYR A 432 -10.01 -26.98 -5.00
C TYR A 432 -9.42 -28.39 -4.89
N ASP A 433 -8.14 -28.47 -4.54
CA ASP A 433 -7.41 -29.70 -4.25
C ASP A 433 -7.31 -29.90 -2.73
N GLU A 434 -8.07 -30.88 -2.22
CA GLU A 434 -8.07 -31.25 -0.79
C GLU A 434 -6.70 -31.70 -0.28
N ARG A 435 -5.89 -32.34 -1.12
CA ARG A 435 -4.61 -32.92 -0.68
C ARG A 435 -3.58 -31.83 -0.45
N ARG A 436 -3.60 -30.81 -1.31
CA ARG A 436 -2.70 -29.65 -1.25
C ARG A 436 -3.26 -28.52 -0.40
N ASN A 437 -4.56 -28.52 -0.12
CA ASN A 437 -5.32 -27.38 0.41
C ASN A 437 -5.09 -26.11 -0.41
N LEU A 438 -5.26 -26.23 -1.73
CA LEU A 438 -5.07 -25.12 -2.65
C LEU A 438 -6.26 -25.00 -3.58
N ILE A 439 -6.60 -23.77 -3.92
CA ILE A 439 -7.41 -23.44 -5.09
C ILE A 439 -6.51 -23.62 -6.32
N ILE A 440 -6.82 -24.61 -7.14
CA ILE A 440 -6.00 -25.01 -8.29
C ILE A 440 -6.50 -24.49 -9.63
N SER A 441 -7.76 -24.04 -9.67
CA SER A 441 -8.34 -23.38 -10.83
C SER A 441 -9.41 -22.42 -10.38
N ALA A 442 -9.52 -21.28 -11.06
CA ALA A 442 -10.63 -20.37 -10.89
C ALA A 442 -10.94 -19.70 -12.21
N THR A 443 -12.21 -19.49 -12.50
CA THR A 443 -12.64 -18.67 -13.64
C THR A 443 -13.68 -17.68 -13.18
N GLN A 444 -13.49 -16.41 -13.54
CA GLN A 444 -14.45 -15.34 -13.28
C GLN A 444 -14.90 -14.75 -14.62
N ALA A 445 -16.19 -14.90 -14.90
CA ALA A 445 -16.77 -14.30 -16.10
C ALA A 445 -16.69 -12.76 -16.03
N PRO A 446 -16.59 -12.06 -17.18
CA PRO A 446 -16.54 -10.61 -17.24
C PRO A 446 -17.73 -9.93 -16.52
#